data_AF-A0A5U8K1S7-F1
#
_entry.id   AF-A0A5U8K1S7-F1
#
_cell.length_a   1.000
_cell.length_b   1.000
_cell.length_c   1.000
_cell.angle_alpha   90.00
_cell.angle_beta   90.00
_cell.angle_gamma   90.00
#
_symmetry.space_group_name_H-M   'P 1'
#
loop_
_entity.id
_entity.type
_entity.pdbx_description
1 polymer ?
#
loop_
_entity_poly.entity_id
_entity_poly.type
_entity_poly.pdbx_seq_one_letter_code
_entity_poly.pdbx_strand_id
1 'polypeptide(L)'
;MNIQQFNNLKKIATQFGNDYQLSSELYDRHVELIEAVAGCEMEESFKRAILRAGVRYEVLEAAFESDDFEELMSSLKRELTGVIARLDLADQIDSKRNAA
;
A
#
# COMPACT_ATOMS: atom_id res chain seq x y z
N MET A 1 16.90 4.07 -2.57
CA MET A 1 17.19 2.98 -1.62
C MET A 1 17.94 1.87 -2.36
N ASN A 2 19.05 1.36 -1.79
CA ASN A 2 19.77 0.21 -2.33
C ASN A 2 19.29 -1.12 -1.70
N ILE A 3 19.71 -2.27 -2.25
CA ILE A 3 19.29 -3.60 -1.77
C ILE A 3 19.67 -3.82 -0.30
N GLN A 4 20.82 -3.32 0.14
CA GLN A 4 21.28 -3.49 1.52
C GLN A 4 20.38 -2.73 2.51
N GLN A 5 20.04 -1.47 2.18
CA GLN A 5 19.10 -0.64 2.95
C GLN A 5 17.73 -1.32 3.03
N PHE A 6 17.21 -1.79 1.90
CA PHE A 6 15.92 -2.49 1.87
C PHE A 6 15.91 -3.77 2.72
N ASN A 7 17.00 -4.55 2.68
CA ASN A 7 17.14 -5.73 3.53
C ASN A 7 17.23 -5.38 5.02
N ASN A 8 17.80 -4.21 5.36
CA ASN A 8 17.80 -3.72 6.74
C ASN A 8 16.37 -3.39 7.21
N LEU A 9 15.59 -2.66 6.39
CA LEU A 9 14.18 -2.37 6.69
C LEU A 9 13.37 -3.65 6.92
N LYS A 10 13.57 -4.67 6.09
CA LYS A 10 12.92 -5.98 6.27
C LYS A 10 13.25 -6.62 7.61
N LYS A 11 14.50 -6.55 8.06
CA LYS A 11 14.90 -7.09 9.37
C LYS A 11 14.20 -6.36 10.51
N ILE A 12 14.15 -5.03 10.46
CA ILE A 12 13.43 -4.23 11.48
C ILE A 12 11.95 -4.61 11.49
N ALA A 13 11.32 -4.70 10.32
CA ALA A 13 9.91 -5.04 10.18
C ALA A 13 9.52 -6.42 10.77
N THR A 14 10.45 -7.38 10.88
CA THR A 14 10.17 -8.68 11.53
C THR A 14 9.90 -8.55 13.04
N GLN A 15 10.28 -7.43 13.65
CA GLN A 15 10.08 -7.17 15.08
C GLN A 15 8.64 -6.77 15.40
N PHE A 16 7.89 -6.24 14.42
CA PHE A 16 6.57 -5.65 14.63
C PHE A 16 5.52 -6.65 15.12
N GLY A 17 5.66 -7.94 14.79
CA GLY A 17 4.75 -8.98 15.27
C GLY A 17 5.04 -9.48 16.68
N ASN A 18 6.22 -9.17 17.24
CA ASN A 18 6.69 -9.69 18.52
C ASN A 18 6.73 -8.62 19.62
N ASP A 19 6.53 -7.36 19.25
CA ASP A 19 6.51 -6.21 20.17
C ASP A 19 5.17 -5.50 20.06
N TYR A 20 4.44 -5.44 21.18
CA TYR A 20 3.10 -4.86 21.22
C TYR A 20 3.09 -3.37 20.85
N GLN A 21 4.08 -2.60 21.31
CA GLN A 21 4.15 -1.18 21.02
C GLN A 21 4.39 -0.96 19.53
N LEU A 22 5.36 -1.68 18.95
CA LEU A 22 5.64 -1.58 17.50
C LEU A 22 4.45 -2.06 16.65
N SER A 23 3.70 -3.05 17.13
CA SER A 23 2.46 -3.49 16.48
C SER A 23 1.38 -2.39 16.50
N SER A 24 1.26 -1.65 17.60
CA SER A 24 0.31 -0.53 17.72
C SER A 24 0.71 0.62 16.80
N GLU A 25 1.99 1.00 16.80
CA GLU A 25 2.51 2.05 15.91
C GLU A 25 2.32 1.69 14.43
N LEU A 26 2.51 0.42 14.07
CA LEU A 26 2.24 -0.06 12.72
C LEU A 26 0.76 0.05 12.36
N TYR A 27 -0.14 -0.29 13.29
CA TYR A 27 -1.58 -0.18 13.07
C TYR A 27 -1.99 1.28 12.83
N ASP A 28 -1.55 2.18 13.70
CA ASP A 28 -1.87 3.62 13.57
C ASP A 28 -1.37 4.18 12.23
N ARG A 29 -0.15 3.81 11.83
CA ARG A 29 0.41 4.22 10.55
C ARG A 29 -0.36 3.63 9.36
N HIS A 30 -0.83 2.39 9.48
CA HIS A 30 -1.62 1.76 8.44
C HIS A 30 -2.98 2.46 8.27
N VAL A 31 -3.66 2.79 9.37
CA VAL A 31 -4.92 3.56 9.34
C VAL A 31 -4.73 4.91 8.66
N GLU A 32 -3.70 5.66 9.04
CA GLU A 32 -3.39 6.96 8.43
C GLU A 32 -3.21 6.86 6.90
N LEU A 33 -2.47 5.84 6.43
CA LEU A 33 -2.26 5.65 5.01
C LEU A 33 -3.52 5.19 4.27
N ILE A 34 -4.38 4.38 4.90
CA ILE A 34 -5.69 4.01 4.32
C ILE A 34 -6.55 5.26 4.13
N GLU A 35 -6.64 6.11 5.15
CA GLU A 35 -7.40 7.36 5.10
C GLU A 35 -6.87 8.30 4.02
N ALA A 36 -5.55 8.40 3.89
CA ALA A 36 -4.90 9.23 2.87
C ALA A 36 -5.23 8.82 1.43
N VAL A 37 -5.50 7.54 1.19
CA VAL A 37 -5.82 7.01 -0.16
C VAL A 37 -7.30 6.67 -0.35
N ALA A 38 -8.15 6.93 0.65
CA ALA A 38 -9.55 6.51 0.63
C ALA A 38 -10.30 7.04 -0.61
N GLY A 39 -10.08 8.32 -0.96
CA GLY A 39 -10.66 8.95 -2.14
C GLY A 39 -9.85 8.80 -3.44
N CYS A 40 -8.77 8.01 -3.46
CA CYS A 40 -8.01 7.79 -4.68
C CYS A 40 -8.74 6.81 -5.60
N GLU A 41 -8.81 7.16 -6.88
CA GLU A 41 -9.39 6.33 -7.94
C GLU A 41 -8.31 5.67 -8.80
N MET A 42 -8.70 4.68 -9.59
CA MET A 42 -7.79 4.04 -10.53
C MET A 42 -7.35 5.02 -11.63
N GLU A 43 -6.03 5.09 -11.84
CA GLU A 43 -5.42 5.94 -12.85
C GLU A 43 -5.98 5.71 -14.25
N GLU A 44 -6.33 6.80 -14.93
CA GLU A 44 -6.85 6.77 -16.31
C GLU A 44 -5.85 6.15 -17.30
N SER A 45 -4.55 6.23 -17.00
CA SER A 45 -3.51 5.59 -17.81
C SER A 45 -3.64 4.07 -17.83
N PHE A 46 -4.09 3.46 -16.72
CA PHE A 46 -4.33 2.03 -16.59
C PHE A 46 -5.54 1.60 -17.41
N LYS A 47 -6.67 2.32 -17.27
CA LYS A 47 -7.88 2.12 -18.10
C LYS A 47 -7.56 2.18 -19.60
N ARG A 48 -6.79 3.19 -20.01
CA ARG A 48 -6.35 3.34 -21.41
C ARG A 48 -5.50 2.18 -21.91
N ALA A 49 -4.67 1.58 -21.06
CA ALA A 49 -3.88 0.42 -21.45
C ALA A 49 -4.77 -0.80 -21.76
N ILE A 50 -5.82 -1.01 -20.97
CA ILE A 50 -6.80 -2.09 -21.19
C ILE A 50 -7.57 -1.89 -22.50
N LEU A 51 -8.05 -0.67 -22.77
CA LEU A 51 -8.72 -0.36 -24.05
C LEU A 51 -7.81 -0.61 -25.25
N ARG A 52 -6.52 -0.23 -25.16
CA ARG A 52 -5.54 -0.51 -26.22
C ARG A 52 -5.25 -1.99 -26.43
N ALA A 53 -5.52 -2.83 -25.44
CA ALA A 53 -5.43 -4.29 -25.56
C ALA A 53 -6.66 -4.91 -26.27
N GLY A 54 -7.65 -4.09 -26.67
CA GLY A 54 -8.81 -4.54 -27.44
C GLY A 54 -10.07 -4.80 -26.62
N VAL A 55 -10.08 -4.48 -25.33
CA VAL A 55 -11.30 -4.53 -24.51
C VAL A 55 -12.25 -3.42 -24.95
N ARG A 56 -13.53 -3.77 -25.16
CA ARG A 56 -14.56 -2.79 -25.51
C ARG A 56 -14.83 -1.85 -24.34
N TYR A 57 -15.08 -0.58 -24.65
CA TYR A 57 -15.35 0.44 -23.65
C TYR A 57 -16.51 0.06 -22.72
N GLU A 58 -17.61 -0.45 -23.27
CA GLU A 58 -18.78 -0.80 -22.45
C GLU A 58 -18.48 -1.93 -21.45
N VAL A 59 -17.59 -2.85 -21.81
CA VAL A 59 -17.17 -3.94 -20.90
C VAL A 59 -16.28 -3.41 -19.80
N LEU A 60 -15.40 -2.45 -20.11
CA LEU A 60 -14.55 -1.80 -19.13
C LEU A 60 -15.39 -1.01 -18.12
N GLU A 61 -16.29 -0.15 -18.60
CA GLU A 61 -17.15 0.65 -17.71
C GLU A 61 -18.00 -0.23 -16.80
N ALA A 62 -18.65 -1.26 -17.36
CA ALA A 62 -19.45 -2.19 -16.55
C ALA A 62 -18.62 -2.92 -15.49
N ALA A 63 -17.35 -3.21 -15.76
CA ALA A 63 -16.45 -3.79 -14.76
C ALA A 63 -16.10 -2.77 -13.66
N PHE A 64 -15.86 -1.51 -14.01
CA PHE A 64 -15.48 -0.46 -13.04
C PHE A 64 -16.65 0.06 -12.21
N GLU A 65 -17.89 -0.08 -12.70
CA GLU A 65 -19.12 0.23 -11.97
C GLU A 65 -19.62 -0.94 -11.10
N SER A 66 -18.95 -2.10 -11.16
CA SER A 66 -19.39 -3.29 -10.42
C SER A 66 -18.97 -3.28 -8.95
N ASP A 67 -19.77 -3.92 -8.11
CA ASP A 67 -19.44 -4.16 -6.69
C ASP A 67 -18.11 -4.93 -6.53
N ASP A 68 -17.82 -5.85 -7.46
CA ASP A 68 -16.55 -6.60 -7.48
C ASP A 68 -15.36 -5.65 -7.60
N PHE A 69 -15.45 -4.59 -8.42
CA PHE A 69 -14.39 -3.62 -8.55
C PHE A 69 -14.22 -2.75 -7.30
N GLU A 70 -15.32 -2.36 -6.65
CA GLU A 70 -15.28 -1.60 -5.40
C GLU A 70 -14.57 -2.40 -4.29
N GLU A 71 -14.88 -3.69 -4.16
CA GLU A 71 -14.24 -4.60 -3.20
C GLU A 71 -12.75 -4.80 -3.53
N LEU A 72 -12.41 -4.99 -4.81
CA LEU A 72 -11.03 -5.13 -5.27
C LEU A 72 -10.21 -3.86 -5.01
N MET A 73 -10.76 -2.68 -5.28
CA MET A 73 -10.10 -1.40 -5.01
C MET A 73 -9.91 -1.17 -3.52
N SER A 74 -10.91 -1.52 -2.70
CA SER A 74 -10.79 -1.46 -1.24
C SER A 74 -9.69 -2.38 -0.73
N SER A 75 -9.59 -3.60 -1.26
CA SER A 75 -8.55 -4.56 -0.92
C SER A 75 -7.17 -4.10 -1.36
N LEU A 76 -7.05 -3.60 -2.61
CA LEU A 76 -5.81 -3.03 -3.14
C LEU A 76 -5.29 -1.90 -2.25
N LYS A 77 -6.16 -0.93 -1.91
CA LYS A 77 -5.82 0.19 -1.03
C LYS A 77 -5.32 -0.32 0.32
N ARG A 78 -6.05 -1.25 0.95
CA ARG A 78 -5.70 -1.80 2.27
C ARG A 78 -4.36 -2.55 2.25
N GLU A 79 -4.17 -3.46 1.30
CA GLU A 79 -2.98 -4.31 1.26
C GLU A 79 -1.73 -3.53 0.87
N LEU A 80 -1.84 -2.66 -0.14
CA LEU A 80 -0.71 -1.84 -0.59
C LEU A 80 -0.23 -0.90 0.53
N THR A 81 -1.17 -0.19 1.17
CA THR A 81 -0.84 0.69 2.30
C THR A 81 -0.26 -0.08 3.49
N GLY A 82 -0.67 -1.34 3.70
CA GLY A 82 -0.08 -2.19 4.75
C GLY A 82 1.37 -2.56 4.49
N VAL A 83 1.73 -2.84 3.23
CA VAL A 83 3.12 -3.06 2.82
C VAL A 83 3.95 -1.79 3.01
N ILE A 84 3.40 -0.64 2.59
CA ILE A 84 4.07 0.66 2.70
C ILE A 84 4.26 1.04 4.18
N ALA A 85 3.22 0.96 5.01
CA ALA A 85 3.29 1.28 6.44
C ALA A 85 4.39 0.49 7.15
N ARG A 86 4.52 -0.80 6.82
CA ARG A 86 5.57 -1.66 7.37
C ARG A 86 6.98 -1.21 6.99
N LEU A 87 7.19 -0.80 5.75
CA LEU A 87 8.51 -0.34 5.30
C LEU A 87 8.81 1.07 5.81
N ASP A 88 7.82 1.96 5.81
CA ASP A 88 7.92 3.34 6.26
C ASP A 88 8.25 3.40 7.76
N LEU A 89 7.52 2.66 8.61
CA LEU A 89 7.82 2.61 10.04
C LEU A 89 9.22 2.03 10.32
N ALA A 90 9.62 1.01 9.56
CA ALA A 90 10.96 0.44 9.68
C ALA A 90 12.05 1.48 9.31
N ASP A 91 11.81 2.29 8.28
CA ASP A 91 12.72 3.36 7.85
C ASP A 91 12.80 4.49 8.86
N GLN A 92 11.67 4.86 9.48
CA GLN A 92 11.63 5.84 10.57
C GLN A 92 12.45 5.39 11.78
N ILE A 93 12.37 4.10 12.15
CA ILE A 93 13.16 3.51 13.25
C ILE A 93 14.65 3.50 12.90
N ASP A 94 15.01 3.06 11.69
CA ASP A 94 16.40 3.02 11.24
C ASP A 94 17.03 4.42 11.22
N SER A 95 16.29 5.40 10.70
CA SER A 95 16.71 6.80 10.65
C SER A 95 16.94 7.39 12.06
N LYS A 96 16.05 7.10 13.02
CA LYS A 96 16.23 7.51 14.42
C LYS A 96 17.46 6.87 15.07
N ARG A 97 17.77 5.61 14.75
CA ARG A 97 18.97 4.91 15.26
C ARG A 97 20.27 5.51 14.72
N ASN A 98 20.30 5.90 13.44
CA ASN A 98 21.48 6.51 12.83
C ASN A 98 21.73 7.96 13.27
N ALA A 99 20.72 8.62 13.87
CA ALA A 99 20.81 9.99 14.35
C ALA A 99 21.20 10.11 15.84
N ALA A 100 21.29 8.98 16.57
CA ALA A 100 21.67 8.90 17.98
C ALA A 100 23.14 8.46 18.14
#